data_AF-A0A158EXJ9-F1
#
_entry.id   AF-A0A158EXJ9-F1
#
_cell.length_a   1.000
_cell.length_b   1.000
_cell.length_c   1.000
_cell.angle_alpha   90.00
_cell.angle_beta   90.00
_cell.angle_gamma   90.00
#
_symmetry.space_group_name_H-M   'P 1'
#
loop_
_entity.id
_entity.type
_entity.pdbx_description
1 polymer ?
#
loop_
_entity_poly.entity_id
_entity_poly.type
_entity_poly.pdbx_seq_one_letter_code
_entity_poly.pdbx_strand_id
1 'polypeptide(L)'
;MNRVSNALHPRDFQAAKVRLLAISSRTTSIALIAALSLAACGGSPSESDVRAALIKQLDASQEQTRQIAGKNAFMDSLADEQRNGISQLKLVGCKSDGEKSYLCDIAGKAGAMQLRMLKGPDGWIAAEAGKG
;
A
#
# COMPACT_ATOMS: atom_id res chain seq x y z
N MET A 1 43.46 -19.45 -31.27
CA MET A 1 43.80 -19.69 -29.85
C MET A 1 42.58 -19.34 -29.02
N ASN A 2 41.81 -20.34 -28.60
CA ASN A 2 41.54 -20.74 -27.19
C ASN A 2 40.84 -19.67 -26.35
N ARG A 3 39.54 -19.85 -26.00
CA ARG A 3 38.95 -20.67 -24.90
C ARG A 3 39.28 -20.09 -23.50
N VAL A 4 38.41 -20.01 -22.47
CA VAL A 4 37.02 -20.44 -22.20
C VAL A 4 36.58 -19.88 -20.83
N SER A 5 35.30 -19.49 -20.74
CA SER A 5 34.29 -19.61 -19.65
C SER A 5 34.51 -19.20 -18.18
N ASN A 6 33.52 -18.50 -17.62
CA ASN A 6 32.46 -19.07 -16.73
C ASN A 6 31.26 -18.08 -16.68
N ALA A 7 30.05 -18.42 -17.18
CA ALA A 7 28.94 -19.16 -16.55
C ALA A 7 28.29 -18.37 -15.38
N LEU A 8 26.97 -18.16 -15.25
CA LEU A 8 25.82 -19.03 -15.61
C LEU A 8 24.62 -18.23 -16.19
N HIS A 9 24.12 -18.69 -17.33
CA HIS A 9 22.69 -18.92 -17.63
C HIS A 9 22.36 -20.36 -17.14
N PRO A 10 21.11 -20.83 -16.94
CA PRO A 10 20.01 -20.83 -17.94
C PRO A 10 18.57 -20.78 -17.36
N ARG A 11 17.55 -20.41 -18.16
CA ARG A 11 16.45 -21.30 -18.68
C ARG A 11 15.78 -22.16 -17.59
N ASP A 12 14.46 -22.19 -17.45
CA ASP A 12 13.47 -22.79 -18.33
C ASP A 12 12.13 -22.58 -17.59
N PHE A 13 11.06 -22.01 -18.14
CA PHE A 13 10.27 -22.56 -19.23
C PHE A 13 10.12 -24.08 -19.10
N GLN A 14 9.30 -24.58 -18.18
CA GLN A 14 8.33 -25.64 -18.53
C GLN A 14 7.49 -26.15 -17.36
N ALA A 15 6.27 -26.51 -17.75
CA ALA A 15 5.49 -27.65 -17.26
C ALA A 15 4.93 -27.52 -15.83
N ALA A 16 3.63 -27.24 -15.68
CA ALA A 16 2.60 -28.26 -15.94
C ALA A 16 3.05 -29.65 -15.49
N LYS A 17 3.16 -29.85 -14.18
CA LYS A 17 3.04 -31.18 -13.57
C LYS A 17 1.92 -31.14 -12.54
N VAL A 18 0.70 -31.20 -13.07
CA VAL A 18 -0.47 -31.72 -12.36
C VAL A 18 -0.13 -33.15 -11.98
N ARG A 19 0.43 -33.34 -10.79
CA ARG A 19 0.48 -34.67 -10.18
C ARG A 19 -0.91 -34.98 -9.67
N LEU A 20 -1.66 -35.72 -10.50
CA LEU A 20 -2.70 -36.64 -10.04
C LEU A 20 -2.09 -37.50 -8.92
N LEU A 21 -2.43 -37.20 -7.67
CA LEU A 21 -2.49 -38.21 -6.63
C LEU A 21 -3.97 -38.41 -6.32
N ALA A 22 -4.48 -39.51 -6.85
CA ALA A 22 -5.77 -40.07 -6.49
C ALA A 22 -5.74 -40.41 -4.99
N ILE A 23 -6.35 -39.56 -4.16
CA ILE A 23 -6.67 -39.91 -2.77
C ILE A 23 -8.05 -40.56 -2.80
N SER A 24 -8.02 -41.88 -2.97
CA SER A 24 -9.17 -42.75 -2.79
C SER A 24 -9.43 -42.97 -1.30
N SER A 25 -10.70 -42.80 -0.92
CA SER A 25 -11.38 -43.45 0.21
C SER A 25 -11.04 -43.00 1.64
N ARG A 26 -11.89 -42.12 2.20
CA ARG A 26 -12.89 -42.46 3.25
C ARG A 26 -13.48 -41.17 3.85
N THR A 27 -14.80 -41.11 3.82
CA THR A 27 -15.73 -40.17 4.47
C THR A 27 -15.30 -39.68 5.85
N THR A 28 -15.21 -38.36 6.08
CA THR A 28 -15.83 -37.64 7.22
C THR A 28 -15.81 -36.12 6.96
N SER A 29 -16.99 -35.49 7.03
CA SER A 29 -17.28 -34.06 7.28
C SER A 29 -16.40 -32.98 6.63
N ILE A 30 -17.02 -32.28 5.69
CA ILE A 30 -16.53 -31.05 5.07
C ILE A 30 -16.25 -29.99 6.17
N ALA A 31 -14.98 -29.66 6.38
CA ALA A 31 -14.55 -28.48 7.11
C ALA A 31 -14.92 -27.23 6.30
N LEU A 32 -16.12 -26.71 6.54
CA LEU A 32 -16.63 -25.49 5.92
C LEU A 32 -16.21 -24.27 6.75
N ILE A 33 -15.41 -23.41 6.11
CA ILE A 33 -15.37 -21.94 6.28
C ILE A 33 -14.68 -21.41 7.55
N ALA A 34 -13.42 -21.02 7.39
CA ALA A 34 -12.89 -19.79 7.98
C ALA A 34 -11.61 -19.31 7.25
N ALA A 35 -11.64 -19.23 5.91
CA ALA A 35 -10.69 -18.41 5.16
C ALA A 35 -11.20 -16.95 5.12
N LEU A 36 -11.40 -16.36 6.31
CA LEU A 36 -11.78 -14.96 6.47
C LEU A 36 -10.51 -14.11 6.48
N SER A 37 -10.04 -13.75 5.29
CA SER A 37 -9.51 -12.42 4.93
C SER A 37 -8.65 -12.49 3.68
N LEU A 38 -9.31 -12.59 2.52
CA LEU A 38 -8.77 -12.06 1.27
C LEU A 38 -8.55 -10.55 1.43
N ALA A 39 -7.45 -10.14 2.04
CA ALA A 39 -6.92 -8.79 1.84
C ALA A 39 -6.28 -8.70 0.44
N ALA A 40 -7.04 -9.02 -0.62
CA ALA A 40 -6.63 -8.85 -2.01
C ALA A 40 -7.81 -8.94 -3.01
N CYS A 41 -9.02 -8.53 -2.62
CA CYS A 41 -9.87 -7.83 -3.59
C CYS A 41 -9.21 -6.46 -3.78
N GLY A 42 -8.57 -6.23 -4.93
CA GLY A 42 -7.87 -5.00 -5.29
C GLY A 42 -8.78 -3.79 -5.44
N GLY A 43 -9.58 -3.48 -4.41
CA GLY A 43 -10.45 -2.33 -4.34
C GLY A 43 -9.68 -1.04 -4.09
N SER A 44 -10.30 0.07 -4.46
CA SER A 44 -9.83 1.42 -4.14
C SER A 44 -9.53 1.59 -2.65
N PRO A 45 -8.59 2.48 -2.28
CA PRO A 45 -8.34 2.80 -0.88
C PRO A 45 -9.60 3.36 -0.21
N SER A 46 -9.86 2.94 1.02
CA SER A 46 -10.94 3.51 1.84
C SER A 46 -10.54 4.88 2.42
N GLU A 47 -11.50 5.66 2.89
CA GLU A 47 -11.21 6.94 3.57
C GLU A 47 -10.28 6.74 4.79
N SER A 48 -10.47 5.64 5.54
CA SER A 48 -9.56 5.26 6.62
C SER A 48 -8.15 4.93 6.14
N ASP A 49 -8.01 4.26 4.99
CA ASP A 49 -6.70 3.96 4.40
C ASP A 49 -5.97 5.24 3.99
N VAL A 50 -6.69 6.19 3.39
CA VAL A 50 -6.15 7.50 2.99
C VAL A 50 -5.67 8.27 4.22
N ARG A 51 -6.50 8.36 5.28
CA ARG A 51 -6.09 9.03 6.52
C ARG A 51 -4.91 8.34 7.20
N ALA A 52 -4.90 7.01 7.25
CA ALA A 52 -3.79 6.26 7.82
C ALA A 52 -2.49 6.47 7.05
N ALA A 53 -2.54 6.51 5.72
CA ALA A 53 -1.37 6.78 4.88
C ALA A 53 -0.81 8.19 5.12
N LEU A 54 -1.67 9.21 5.20
CA LEU A 54 -1.26 10.58 5.50
C LEU A 54 -0.67 10.73 6.90
N ILE A 55 -1.27 10.09 7.92
CA ILE A 55 -0.73 10.11 9.29
C ILE A 55 0.65 9.43 9.33
N LYS A 56 0.82 8.29 8.65
CA LYS A 56 2.13 7.63 8.56
C LYS A 56 3.20 8.53 7.94
N GLN A 57 2.85 9.32 6.92
CA GLN A 57 3.79 10.28 6.34
C GLN A 57 4.13 11.42 7.29
N LEU A 58 3.15 11.95 8.02
CA LEU A 58 3.40 12.94 9.06
C LEU A 58 4.31 12.39 10.15
N ASP A 59 4.07 11.17 10.63
CA ASP A 59 4.88 10.52 11.64
C ASP A 59 6.33 10.36 11.15
N ALA A 60 6.51 9.89 9.92
CA ALA A 60 7.83 9.75 9.31
C ALA A 60 8.54 11.10 9.15
N SER A 61 7.82 12.14 8.72
CA SER A 61 8.36 13.50 8.57
C SER A 61 8.71 14.14 9.91
N GLN A 62 7.87 13.96 10.93
CA GLN A 62 8.11 14.43 12.28
C GLN A 62 9.35 13.76 12.88
N GLU A 63 9.48 12.44 12.71
CA GLU A 63 10.64 11.71 13.20
C GLU A 63 11.93 12.14 12.50
N GLN A 64 11.91 12.28 11.17
CA GLN A 64 13.05 12.82 10.42
C GLN A 64 13.41 14.24 10.90
N THR A 65 12.42 15.09 11.14
CA THR A 65 12.67 16.45 11.62
C THR A 65 13.25 16.45 13.02
N ARG A 66 12.78 15.57 13.92
CA ARG A 66 13.33 15.43 15.28
C ARG A 66 14.80 14.98 15.26
N GLN A 67 15.19 14.14 14.30
CA GLN A 67 16.58 13.70 14.16
C GLN A 67 17.51 14.82 13.68
N ILE A 68 17.01 15.77 12.87
CA ILE A 68 17.82 16.85 12.31
C ILE A 68 17.79 18.10 13.19
N ALA A 69 16.60 18.53 13.61
CA ALA A 69 16.36 19.77 14.32
C ALA A 69 16.16 19.59 15.84
N GLY A 70 16.18 18.35 16.33
CA GLY A 70 15.87 18.03 17.71
C GLY A 70 14.37 18.11 18.04
N LYS A 71 14.02 17.65 19.25
CA LYS A 71 12.66 17.77 19.76
C LYS A 71 12.35 19.23 20.08
N ASN A 72 11.31 19.79 19.47
CA ASN A 72 10.89 21.15 19.72
C ASN A 72 9.36 21.26 19.74
N ALA A 73 8.84 22.10 20.65
CA ALA A 73 7.40 22.22 20.89
C ALA A 73 6.64 22.83 19.69
N PHE A 74 7.31 23.66 18.90
CA PHE A 74 6.73 24.27 17.70
C PHE A 74 6.41 23.22 16.62
N MET A 75 7.35 22.31 16.33
CA MET A 75 7.16 21.22 15.37
C MET A 75 6.16 20.18 15.89
N ASP A 76 6.13 19.93 17.20
CA ASP A 76 5.12 19.06 17.79
C ASP A 76 3.70 19.66 17.61
N SER A 77 3.54 20.97 17.89
CA SER A 77 2.27 21.67 17.64
C SER A 77 1.87 21.70 16.16
N LEU A 78 2.84 21.87 15.25
CA LEU A 78 2.58 21.85 13.80
C LEU A 78 2.11 20.46 13.35
N ALA A 79 2.73 19.39 13.84
CA ALA A 79 2.33 18.03 13.53
C ALA A 79 0.91 17.74 14.05
N ASP A 80 0.56 18.21 15.26
CA ASP A 80 -0.78 18.05 15.82
C ASP A 80 -1.84 18.82 15.01
N GLU A 81 -1.52 20.02 14.54
CA GLU A 81 -2.40 20.78 13.65
C GLU A 81 -2.61 20.06 12.31
N GLN A 82 -1.54 19.49 11.73
CA GLN A 82 -1.64 18.69 10.51
C GLN A 82 -2.46 17.40 10.71
N ARG A 83 -2.30 16.70 11.84
CA ARG A 83 -3.12 15.53 12.20
C ARG A 83 -4.60 15.91 12.32
N ASN A 84 -4.90 17.05 12.94
CA ASN A 84 -6.25 17.59 13.04
C ASN A 84 -6.82 17.99 11.67
N GLY A 85 -5.98 18.48 10.76
CA GLY A 85 -6.35 18.70 9.37
C GLY A 85 -6.73 17.39 8.68
N ILE A 86 -5.92 16.33 8.84
CA ILE A 86 -6.16 15.02 8.23
C ILE A 86 -7.44 14.36 8.74
N SER A 87 -7.73 14.47 10.04
CA SER A 87 -8.95 13.87 10.62
C SER A 87 -10.23 14.49 10.05
N GLN A 88 -10.15 15.72 9.54
CA GLN A 88 -11.25 16.44 8.93
C GLN A 88 -11.34 16.27 7.41
N LEU A 89 -10.39 15.57 6.79
CA LEU A 89 -10.44 15.24 5.38
C LEU A 89 -11.57 14.25 5.10
N LYS A 90 -12.32 14.53 4.03
CA LYS A 90 -13.33 13.63 3.47
C LYS A 90 -12.88 13.16 2.11
N LEU A 91 -13.07 11.88 1.85
CA LEU A 91 -12.84 11.33 0.54
C LEU A 91 -14.02 11.68 -0.37
N VAL A 92 -13.77 12.42 -1.44
CA VAL A 92 -14.78 12.76 -2.46
C VAL A 92 -14.92 11.61 -3.45
N GLY A 93 -13.79 11.05 -3.88
CA GLY A 93 -13.76 9.88 -4.75
C GLY A 93 -12.34 9.44 -5.06
N CYS A 94 -12.17 8.20 -5.49
CA CYS A 94 -10.89 7.68 -6.00
C CYS A 94 -11.09 7.09 -7.40
N LYS A 95 -10.24 7.51 -8.34
CA LYS A 95 -10.14 6.98 -9.69
C LYS A 95 -8.91 6.07 -9.79
N SER A 96 -9.03 4.91 -10.41
CA SER A 96 -7.85 4.07 -10.68
C SER A 96 -6.96 4.73 -11.73
N ASP A 97 -5.66 4.77 -11.45
CA ASP A 97 -4.60 5.38 -12.28
C ASP A 97 -3.51 4.37 -12.64
N GLY A 98 -3.79 3.07 -12.47
CA GLY A 98 -2.88 1.97 -12.79
C GLY A 98 -3.08 0.75 -11.90
N GLU A 99 -2.26 -0.28 -12.12
CA GLU A 99 -2.25 -1.47 -11.28
C GLU A 99 -1.73 -1.07 -9.88
N LYS A 100 -2.64 -1.04 -8.89
CA LYS A 100 -2.37 -0.61 -7.50
C LYS A 100 -2.11 0.89 -7.32
N SER A 101 -2.52 1.72 -8.27
CA SER A 101 -2.47 3.19 -8.17
C SER A 101 -3.88 3.78 -8.26
N TYR A 102 -4.17 4.74 -7.39
CA TYR A 102 -5.44 5.47 -7.35
C TYR A 102 -5.21 6.96 -7.16
N LEU A 103 -5.88 7.80 -7.95
CA LEU A 103 -5.97 9.24 -7.73
C LEU A 103 -7.23 9.52 -6.92
N CYS A 104 -7.06 9.99 -5.70
CA CYS A 104 -8.13 10.27 -4.76
C CYS A 104 -8.30 11.78 -4.59
N ASP A 105 -9.51 12.27 -4.86
CA ASP A 105 -9.89 13.64 -4.56
C ASP A 105 -10.40 13.69 -3.11
N ILE A 106 -9.77 14.53 -2.31
CA ILE A 106 -10.11 14.74 -0.90
C ILE A 106 -10.53 16.20 -0.70
N ALA A 107 -11.51 16.41 0.17
CA ALA A 107 -11.98 17.74 0.55
C ALA A 107 -11.75 17.96 2.05
N GLY A 108 -11.13 19.07 2.38
CA GLY A 108 -10.94 19.53 3.75
C GLY A 108 -11.33 20.99 3.91
N LYS A 109 -11.09 21.54 5.10
CA LYS A 109 -11.33 22.97 5.38
C LYS A 109 -10.53 23.92 4.47
N ALA A 110 -9.36 23.48 4.02
CA ALA A 110 -8.49 24.25 3.14
C ALA A 110 -8.87 24.14 1.64
N GLY A 111 -9.91 23.37 1.30
CA GLY A 111 -10.36 23.14 -0.08
C GLY A 111 -10.25 21.69 -0.50
N ALA A 112 -10.45 21.45 -1.80
CA ALA A 112 -10.27 20.14 -2.43
C ALA A 112 -8.85 20.00 -2.98
N MET A 113 -8.25 18.83 -2.78
CA MET A 113 -6.94 18.49 -3.31
C MET A 113 -6.95 17.04 -3.83
N GLN A 114 -6.05 16.74 -4.76
CA GLN A 114 -5.90 15.41 -5.30
C GLN A 114 -4.64 14.75 -4.74
N LEU A 115 -4.77 13.50 -4.32
CA LEU A 115 -3.72 12.70 -3.73
C LEU A 115 -3.58 11.39 -4.50
N ARG A 116 -2.37 10.99 -4.83
CA ARG A 116 -2.10 9.68 -5.41
C ARG A 116 -1.86 8.66 -4.29
N MET A 117 -2.59 7.55 -4.33
CA MET A 117 -2.51 6.44 -3.41
C MET A 117 -1.92 5.22 -4.12
N LEU A 118 -0.80 4.73 -3.61
CA LEU A 118 -0.08 3.58 -4.13
C LEU A 118 -0.16 2.42 -3.14
N LYS A 119 -0.52 1.22 -3.59
CA LYS A 119 -0.54 0.03 -2.74
C LYS A 119 0.83 -0.64 -2.73
N GLY A 120 1.57 -0.47 -1.64
CA GLY A 120 2.81 -1.17 -1.34
C GLY A 120 2.58 -2.48 -0.56
N PRO A 121 3.67 -3.22 -0.25
CA PRO A 121 3.60 -4.45 0.55
C PRO A 121 3.12 -4.19 1.98
N ASP A 122 3.50 -3.06 2.58
CA ASP A 122 3.18 -2.69 3.97
C ASP A 122 1.90 -1.83 4.10
N GLY A 123 1.16 -1.68 3.00
CA GLY A 123 -0.10 -0.93 2.95
C GLY A 123 -0.10 0.21 1.93
N TRP A 124 -0.98 1.18 2.18
CA TRP A 124 -1.16 2.32 1.29
C TRP A 124 -0.16 3.44 1.56
N ILE A 125 0.36 4.01 0.49
CA ILE A 125 1.28 5.14 0.51
C ILE A 125 0.60 6.30 -0.20
N ALA A 126 0.51 7.43 0.49
CA ALA A 126 0.04 8.68 -0.08
C ALA A 126 1.22 9.40 -0.76
N ALA A 127 0.97 10.00 -1.92
CA ALA A 127 1.92 10.82 -2.64
C ALA A 127 1.18 12.03 -3.20
N GLU A 128 1.83 13.18 -3.25
CA GLU A 128 1.26 14.32 -3.97
C GLU A 128 1.02 13.90 -5.42
N ALA A 129 -0.21 14.09 -5.91
CA ALA A 129 -0.48 13.97 -7.32
C ALA A 129 0.22 15.17 -7.98
N GLY A 130 1.45 14.96 -8.48
CA GLY A 130 2.27 16.02 -9.04
C GLY A 130 1.48 16.86 -10.04
N LYS A 131 1.57 18.19 -9.92
CA LYS A 131 1.07 19.10 -10.95
C LYS A 131 1.88 18.84 -12.22
N GLY A 132 1.25 18.19 -13.20
CA GLY A 132 1.72 18.19 -14.59
C GLY A 132 1.63 19.58 -15.18
#